data_AF-A0A7R9AH52-F1
#
_entry.id   AF-A0A7R9AH52-F1
#
_cell.length_a   1.000
_cell.length_b   1.000
_cell.length_c   1.000
_cell.angle_alpha   90.00
_cell.angle_beta   90.00
_cell.angle_gamma   90.00
#
_symmetry.space_group_name_H-M   'P 1'
#
loop_
_entity.id
_entity.type
_entity.pdbx_description
1 polymer ?
#
loop_
_entity_poly.entity_id
_entity_poly.type
_entity_poly.pdbx_seq_one_letter_code
_entity_poly.pdbx_strand_id
1 'polypeptide(L)'
;MKTLTDHRLRISYAGLTELSTPLEIQVNIGPTPASGSPFAGLTELSLNWQFLEKVWKPDTFFVNGKRSYLHKITVPNRLLRLSSDGTLLYSQRLTIKASCPMRLKRFPLDTQVCPLQVASYGYRARDVVYRWNSKLVSFEEELSLAQYDMVNWTYDSGVLEPTEMSFVTVWFHLERRAGFYILQVYIPCYLIVSCSWVGFWIHRKDAPGRVGLGATTVLTITTMGFVGSRSTIPRTGKPTSLDFFFVMCFAFVFSSLVEYAFINYFERLGRMGGGAGGGARGERVDIYARRIFPLAFLALNLVYWMVSLYGASDEIELPESRPDAVG
;
A
#
# COMPACT_ATOMS: atom_id res chain seq x y z
N MET A 1 -34.43 -19.76 -5.25
CA MET A 1 -33.34 -18.76 -5.13
C MET A 1 -32.33 -19.31 -4.13
N LYS A 2 -31.11 -19.64 -4.57
CA LYS A 2 -30.05 -20.17 -3.68
C LYS A 2 -29.27 -18.99 -3.11
N THR A 3 -29.19 -18.90 -1.79
CA THR A 3 -28.53 -17.79 -1.09
C THR A 3 -27.20 -18.29 -0.54
N LEU A 4 -26.08 -17.82 -1.05
CA LEU A 4 -24.77 -18.10 -0.46
C LEU A 4 -24.57 -17.24 0.78
N THR A 5 -24.01 -17.81 1.84
CA THR A 5 -23.65 -17.07 3.06
C THR A 5 -22.50 -17.76 3.79
N ASP A 6 -21.41 -17.02 4.03
CA ASP A 6 -20.40 -17.10 5.11
C ASP A 6 -18.92 -17.08 4.61
N HIS A 7 -18.07 -16.20 5.12
CA HIS A 7 -16.65 -16.15 4.73
C HIS A 7 -15.79 -15.80 5.94
N ARG A 8 -14.91 -16.73 6.33
CA ARG A 8 -13.85 -16.47 7.32
C ARG A 8 -12.56 -16.09 6.60
N LEU A 9 -12.25 -14.81 6.61
CA LEU A 9 -11.08 -14.23 5.94
C LEU A 9 -9.91 -14.07 6.90
N ARG A 10 -8.81 -14.80 6.64
CA ARG A 10 -7.50 -14.48 7.21
C ARG A 10 -6.65 -13.90 6.09
N ILE A 11 -6.13 -12.70 6.28
CA ILE A 11 -5.40 -11.94 5.26
C ILE A 11 -3.90 -12.02 5.58
N SER A 12 -3.05 -12.18 4.57
CA SER A 12 -1.60 -12.33 4.72
C SER A 12 -0.87 -11.76 3.52
N TYR A 13 -0.42 -10.51 3.60
CA TYR A 13 0.35 -9.81 2.56
C TYR A 13 1.38 -10.68 1.84
N ALA A 14 1.41 -10.66 0.49
CA ALA A 14 2.45 -11.35 -0.30
C ALA A 14 3.12 -10.48 -1.37
N GLY A 15 3.06 -9.14 -1.25
CA GLY A 15 3.83 -8.26 -2.11
C GLY A 15 3.22 -6.88 -2.35
N LEU A 16 3.99 -6.02 -3.04
CA LEU A 16 3.76 -4.57 -3.19
C LEU A 16 2.50 -4.15 -3.96
N THR A 17 1.84 -5.05 -4.70
CA THR A 17 0.58 -4.80 -5.43
C THR A 17 -0.41 -5.96 -5.33
N GLU A 18 -0.08 -6.95 -4.48
CA GLU A 18 -0.82 -8.20 -4.39
C GLU A 18 -1.18 -8.47 -2.94
N LEU A 19 -2.49 -8.57 -2.71
CA LEU A 19 -2.99 -9.06 -1.44
C LEU A 19 -2.95 -10.59 -1.51
N SER A 20 -2.21 -11.24 -0.62
CA SER A 20 -2.37 -12.66 -0.39
C SER A 20 -3.25 -12.87 0.82
N THR A 21 -4.16 -13.83 0.79
CA THR A 21 -5.08 -14.05 1.91
C THR A 21 -5.39 -15.54 2.04
N PRO A 22 -4.98 -16.22 3.13
CA PRO A 22 -5.58 -17.50 3.50
C PRO A 22 -7.06 -17.30 3.90
N LEU A 23 -7.96 -17.51 2.96
CA LEU A 23 -9.40 -17.43 3.15
C LEU A 23 -10.01 -18.82 3.40
N GLU A 24 -10.99 -18.89 4.29
CA GLU A 24 -11.94 -19.99 4.40
C GLU A 24 -13.29 -19.52 3.86
N ILE A 25 -13.65 -19.96 2.65
CA ILE A 25 -14.96 -19.67 2.07
C ILE A 25 -15.96 -20.66 2.64
N GLN A 26 -17.05 -20.17 3.22
CA GLN A 26 -18.19 -20.97 3.60
C GLN A 26 -19.38 -20.63 2.69
N VAL A 27 -20.16 -21.64 2.34
CA VAL A 27 -21.25 -21.49 1.38
C VAL A 27 -22.41 -22.29 1.89
N ASN A 28 -23.42 -21.60 2.39
CA ASN A 28 -24.73 -22.20 2.55
C ASN A 28 -25.41 -22.28 1.18
N ILE A 29 -25.93 -23.45 0.84
CA ILE A 29 -26.73 -23.72 -0.35
C ILE A 29 -28.04 -24.28 0.15
N GLY A 30 -29.07 -23.45 0.15
CA GLY A 30 -30.40 -23.86 0.54
C GLY A 30 -31.46 -23.02 -0.15
N PRO A 31 -32.72 -23.49 -0.19
CA PRO A 31 -33.84 -22.63 -0.53
C PRO A 31 -33.91 -21.47 0.47
N THR A 32 -34.40 -20.31 0.05
CA THR A 32 -34.90 -19.27 0.97
C THR A 32 -35.87 -19.91 1.96
N PRO A 33 -35.85 -19.55 3.25
CA PRO A 33 -36.55 -20.29 4.30
C PRO A 33 -38.02 -20.51 3.92
N ALA A 34 -38.33 -21.76 3.57
CA ALA A 34 -39.67 -22.23 3.29
C ALA A 34 -40.00 -23.33 4.31
N SER A 35 -41.19 -23.25 4.90
CA SER A 35 -41.62 -24.11 5.99
C SER A 35 -41.78 -25.56 5.54
N GLY A 36 -40.90 -26.44 6.03
CA GLY A 36 -41.05 -27.89 5.93
C GLY A 36 -39.71 -28.61 5.75
N SER A 37 -39.21 -29.25 6.80
CA SER A 37 -37.99 -30.05 6.74
C SER A 37 -38.30 -31.45 6.18
N PRO A 38 -37.66 -31.89 5.09
CA PRO A 38 -37.81 -33.26 4.58
C PRO A 38 -37.09 -34.32 5.44
N PHE A 39 -36.24 -33.91 6.39
CA PHE A 39 -35.47 -34.80 7.26
C PHE A 39 -35.91 -34.65 8.73
N ALA A 40 -36.94 -35.40 9.14
CA ALA A 40 -37.36 -35.45 10.53
C ALA A 40 -36.32 -36.21 11.39
N GLY A 41 -35.78 -35.56 12.44
CA GLY A 41 -34.98 -36.21 13.50
C GLY A 41 -33.45 -36.05 13.43
N LEU A 42 -32.87 -35.43 12.39
CA LEU A 42 -31.43 -35.13 12.30
C LEU A 42 -31.19 -33.63 12.29
N THR A 43 -30.42 -33.08 13.23
CA THR A 43 -30.10 -31.64 13.26
C THR A 43 -29.05 -31.26 12.22
N GLU A 44 -27.98 -32.05 12.10
CA GLU A 44 -26.89 -31.82 11.16
C GLU A 44 -26.16 -33.14 10.83
N LEU A 45 -25.82 -33.36 9.56
CA LEU A 45 -25.05 -34.49 9.08
C LEU A 45 -23.73 -33.98 8.49
N SER A 46 -22.60 -34.35 9.10
CA SER A 46 -21.26 -34.07 8.56
C SER A 46 -20.83 -35.15 7.58
N LEU A 47 -20.46 -34.75 6.36
CA LEU A 47 -20.12 -35.63 5.25
C LEU A 47 -18.62 -35.58 4.93
N ASN A 48 -18.08 -36.68 4.40
CA ASN A 48 -16.72 -36.73 3.90
C ASN A 48 -16.56 -35.82 2.65
N TRP A 49 -15.39 -35.19 2.50
CA TRP A 49 -15.08 -34.29 1.38
C TRP A 49 -15.25 -34.93 0.01
N GLN A 50 -15.13 -36.24 -0.12
CA GLN A 50 -15.34 -36.98 -1.39
C GLN A 50 -16.77 -36.84 -1.91
N PHE A 51 -17.75 -36.62 -1.03
CA PHE A 51 -19.15 -36.43 -1.44
C PHE A 51 -19.37 -35.11 -2.20
N LEU A 52 -18.48 -34.12 -2.02
CA LEU A 52 -18.51 -32.85 -2.76
C LEU A 52 -18.31 -33.00 -4.28
N GLU A 53 -17.82 -34.15 -4.74
CA GLU A 53 -17.71 -34.46 -6.17
C GLU A 53 -19.04 -34.90 -6.78
N LYS A 54 -19.97 -35.40 -5.95
CA LYS A 54 -21.30 -35.89 -6.36
C LYS A 54 -22.41 -34.86 -6.18
N VAL A 55 -22.12 -33.77 -5.44
CA VAL A 55 -23.09 -32.71 -5.15
C VAL A 55 -22.78 -31.49 -6.01
N TRP A 56 -23.84 -30.86 -6.53
CA TRP A 56 -23.72 -29.58 -7.21
C TRP A 56 -23.20 -28.51 -6.25
N LYS A 57 -22.20 -27.74 -6.68
CA LYS A 57 -21.64 -26.59 -5.98
C LYS A 57 -21.49 -25.44 -6.96
N PRO A 58 -21.62 -24.18 -6.51
CA PRO A 58 -21.42 -23.02 -7.37
C PRO A 58 -19.97 -22.96 -7.86
N ASP A 59 -19.80 -22.45 -9.07
CA ASP A 59 -18.52 -22.19 -9.74
C ASP A 59 -17.95 -20.82 -9.32
N THR A 60 -17.86 -20.63 -8.00
CA THR A 60 -17.37 -19.41 -7.38
C THR A 60 -15.91 -19.15 -7.77
N PHE A 61 -15.63 -17.98 -8.34
CA PHE A 61 -14.29 -17.56 -8.73
C PHE A 61 -13.97 -16.14 -8.22
N PHE A 62 -12.67 -15.85 -8.13
CA PHE A 62 -12.17 -14.54 -7.72
C PHE A 62 -11.89 -13.69 -8.96
N VAL A 63 -12.68 -12.63 -9.16
CA VAL A 63 -12.62 -11.79 -10.36
C VAL A 63 -11.25 -11.13 -10.49
N ASN A 64 -10.71 -10.61 -9.39
CA ASN A 64 -9.39 -10.01 -9.34
C ASN A 64 -8.30 -10.98 -8.85
N GLY A 65 -8.57 -12.30 -8.84
CA GLY A 65 -7.61 -13.33 -8.46
C GLY A 65 -6.56 -13.57 -9.55
N LYS A 66 -5.28 -13.39 -9.23
CA LYS A 66 -4.16 -13.71 -10.15
C LYS A 66 -3.67 -15.14 -9.99
N ARG A 67 -3.58 -15.61 -8.75
CA ARG A 67 -3.18 -17.00 -8.43
C ARG A 67 -3.95 -17.45 -7.20
N SER A 68 -4.31 -18.73 -7.16
CA SER A 68 -4.97 -19.33 -6.00
C SER A 68 -4.34 -20.68 -5.69
N TYR A 69 -4.20 -20.98 -4.41
CA TYR A 69 -3.70 -22.25 -3.90
C TYR A 69 -4.76 -22.90 -3.02
N LEU A 70 -5.10 -24.15 -3.34
CA LEU A 70 -5.99 -24.96 -2.51
C LEU A 70 -5.15 -25.77 -1.51
N HIS A 71 -5.50 -25.68 -0.22
CA HIS A 71 -4.79 -26.42 0.82
C HIS A 71 -5.18 -27.90 0.82
N LYS A 72 -4.18 -28.77 0.64
CA LYS A 72 -4.36 -30.23 0.51
C LYS A 72 -3.67 -31.07 1.60
N ILE A 73 -3.01 -30.43 2.56
CA ILE A 73 -2.19 -31.09 3.59
C ILE A 73 -2.86 -30.95 4.96
N THR A 74 -2.97 -31.99 5.77
CA THR A 74 -2.64 -33.42 5.47
C THR A 74 -3.71 -34.11 4.62
N VAL A 75 -4.91 -33.55 4.58
CA VAL A 75 -6.02 -33.92 3.70
C VAL A 75 -6.58 -32.65 3.02
N PRO A 76 -7.35 -32.76 1.92
CA PRO A 76 -8.05 -31.60 1.35
C PRO A 76 -8.90 -30.89 2.40
N ASN A 77 -8.59 -29.62 2.66
CA ASN A 77 -9.27 -28.80 3.67
C ASN A 77 -10.63 -28.34 3.14
N ARG A 78 -11.57 -29.28 3.09
CA ARG A 78 -12.95 -29.10 2.64
C ARG A 78 -13.90 -29.73 3.65
N LEU A 79 -14.95 -29.01 4.01
CA LEU A 79 -16.00 -29.46 4.90
C LEU A 79 -17.32 -29.46 4.15
N LEU A 80 -18.15 -30.47 4.41
CA LEU A 80 -19.52 -30.53 3.92
C LEU A 80 -20.44 -30.94 5.06
N ARG A 81 -21.49 -30.16 5.31
CA ARG A 81 -22.53 -30.47 6.28
C ARG A 81 -23.90 -30.25 5.68
N LEU A 82 -24.84 -31.13 5.99
CA LEU A 82 -26.23 -31.04 5.55
C LEU A 82 -27.11 -30.88 6.79
N SER A 83 -27.90 -29.81 6.86
CA SER A 83 -28.86 -29.59 7.94
C SER A 83 -30.22 -30.21 7.63
N SER A 84 -31.07 -30.37 8.64
CA SER A 84 -32.42 -31.01 8.54
C SER A 84 -33.34 -30.34 7.53
N ASP A 85 -33.16 -29.04 7.36
CA ASP A 85 -33.92 -28.17 6.47
C ASP A 85 -33.50 -28.34 4.99
N GLY A 86 -32.48 -29.16 4.71
CA GLY A 86 -31.91 -29.33 3.38
C GLY A 86 -30.88 -28.26 3.01
N THR A 87 -30.49 -27.38 3.94
CA THR A 87 -29.39 -26.43 3.73
C THR A 87 -28.05 -27.16 3.79
N LEU A 88 -27.26 -27.00 2.73
CA LEU A 88 -25.93 -27.57 2.60
C LEU A 88 -24.89 -26.50 2.93
N LEU A 89 -24.10 -26.70 3.99
CA LEU A 89 -22.93 -25.90 4.30
C LEU A 89 -21.69 -26.55 3.66
N TYR A 90 -21.04 -25.82 2.77
CA TYR A 90 -19.76 -26.20 2.16
C TYR A 90 -18.68 -25.20 2.58
N SER A 91 -17.58 -25.67 3.17
CA SER A 91 -16.41 -24.83 3.47
C SER A 91 -15.17 -25.31 2.74
N GLN A 92 -14.32 -24.38 2.29
CA GLN A 92 -13.00 -24.68 1.77
C GLN A 92 -11.96 -23.63 2.17
N ARG A 93 -10.78 -24.11 2.58
CA ARG A 93 -9.60 -23.27 2.82
C ARG A 93 -8.75 -23.09 1.56
N LEU A 94 -8.39 -21.86 1.26
CA LEU A 94 -7.66 -21.45 0.06
C LEU A 94 -6.80 -20.22 0.33
N THR A 95 -5.68 -20.10 -0.37
CA THR A 95 -4.86 -18.87 -0.36
C THR A 95 -4.96 -18.21 -1.71
N ILE A 96 -5.46 -16.98 -1.76
CA ILE A 96 -5.61 -16.22 -3.01
C ILE A 96 -4.59 -15.12 -3.02
N LYS A 97 -3.93 -14.93 -4.17
CA LYS A 97 -3.22 -13.71 -4.53
C LYS A 97 -4.13 -12.88 -5.43
N ALA A 98 -4.72 -11.83 -4.87
CA ALA A 98 -5.61 -10.91 -5.55
C ALA A 98 -4.87 -9.63 -5.96
N SER A 99 -5.28 -9.06 -7.10
CA SER A 99 -4.80 -7.77 -7.58
C SER A 99 -5.40 -6.64 -6.75
N CYS A 100 -4.56 -5.75 -6.23
CA CYS A 100 -5.00 -4.55 -5.52
C CYS A 100 -4.44 -3.29 -6.23
N PRO A 101 -5.31 -2.40 -6.76
CA PRO A 101 -4.89 -1.16 -7.41
C PRO A 101 -4.46 -0.11 -6.37
N MET A 102 -3.23 -0.21 -5.88
CA MET A 102 -2.70 0.69 -4.85
C MET A 102 -2.41 2.10 -5.38
N ARG A 103 -2.73 3.12 -4.58
CA ARG A 103 -2.43 4.54 -4.85
C ARG A 103 -1.26 5.00 -3.98
N LEU A 104 -0.07 5.09 -4.57
CA LEU A 104 1.18 5.34 -3.83
C LEU A 104 1.60 6.83 -3.75
N LYS A 105 0.70 7.77 -4.07
CA LYS A 105 1.00 9.22 -4.08
C LYS A 105 1.56 9.71 -2.73
N ARG A 106 1.06 9.18 -1.61
CA ARG A 106 1.48 9.54 -0.23
C ARG A 106 2.49 8.61 0.40
N PHE A 107 3.08 7.71 -0.38
CA PHE A 107 4.02 6.75 0.16
C PHE A 107 5.11 7.45 0.99
N PRO A 108 5.42 6.98 2.23
CA PRO A 108 4.91 5.78 2.92
C PRO A 108 3.73 6.02 3.90
N LEU A 109 3.13 7.21 3.93
CA LEU A 109 1.99 7.58 4.79
C LEU A 109 0.66 7.35 4.08
N ASP A 110 0.58 6.28 3.30
CA ASP A 110 -0.53 5.97 2.42
C ASP A 110 -1.50 4.96 3.05
N THR A 111 -2.79 5.18 2.79
CA THR A 111 -3.86 4.22 3.04
C THR A 111 -4.27 3.57 1.73
N GLN A 112 -4.46 2.26 1.73
CA GLN A 112 -4.83 1.47 0.57
C GLN A 112 -6.19 0.82 0.78
N VAL A 113 -6.97 0.76 -0.28
CA VAL A 113 -8.26 0.06 -0.30
C VAL A 113 -8.20 -1.06 -1.32
N CYS A 114 -8.16 -2.29 -0.81
CA CYS A 114 -7.98 -3.48 -1.64
C CYS A 114 -9.31 -4.25 -1.74
N PRO A 115 -9.91 -4.34 -2.94
CA PRO A 115 -11.08 -5.20 -3.14
C PRO A 115 -10.69 -6.67 -3.19
N LEU A 116 -11.58 -7.53 -2.71
CA LEU A 116 -11.63 -8.93 -3.05
C LEU A 116 -13.01 -9.23 -3.60
N GLN A 117 -13.06 -9.50 -4.91
CA GLN A 117 -14.30 -9.66 -5.66
C GLN A 117 -14.54 -11.13 -5.95
N VAL A 118 -15.74 -11.58 -5.65
CA VAL A 118 -16.19 -12.96 -5.83
C VAL A 118 -17.46 -12.95 -6.67
N ALA A 119 -17.50 -13.81 -7.68
CA ALA A 119 -18.66 -13.98 -8.55
C ALA A 119 -18.78 -15.45 -9.00
N SER A 120 -19.86 -15.76 -9.71
CA SER A 120 -19.99 -17.04 -10.42
C SER A 120 -19.38 -16.91 -11.82
N TYR A 121 -18.68 -17.95 -12.27
CA TYR A 121 -18.03 -17.94 -13.58
C TYR A 121 -19.02 -18.09 -14.74
N GLY A 122 -20.03 -18.97 -14.60
CA GLY A 122 -20.97 -19.31 -15.66
C GLY A 122 -22.45 -19.04 -15.38
N TYR A 123 -22.84 -18.79 -14.13
CA TYR A 123 -24.24 -18.54 -13.76
C TYR A 123 -24.57 -17.04 -13.74
N ARG A 124 -25.77 -16.72 -14.24
CA ARG A 124 -26.34 -15.36 -14.13
C ARG A 124 -27.07 -15.19 -12.80
N ALA A 125 -27.40 -13.95 -12.46
CA ALA A 125 -28.13 -13.58 -11.24
C ALA A 125 -29.52 -14.22 -11.15
N ARG A 126 -30.12 -14.63 -12.27
CA ARG A 126 -31.36 -15.42 -12.27
C ARG A 126 -31.18 -16.86 -11.74
N ASP A 127 -29.97 -17.40 -11.84
CA ASP A 127 -29.64 -18.79 -11.48
C ASP A 127 -29.01 -18.85 -10.08
N VAL A 128 -28.03 -17.99 -9.80
CA VAL A 128 -27.26 -17.94 -8.54
C VAL A 128 -27.12 -16.50 -8.07
N VAL A 129 -27.45 -16.26 -6.79
CA VAL A 129 -27.30 -14.95 -6.14
C VAL A 129 -26.39 -15.08 -4.93
N TYR A 130 -25.29 -14.33 -4.94
CA TYR A 130 -24.37 -14.21 -3.82
C TYR A 130 -24.87 -13.15 -2.84
N ARG A 131 -24.83 -13.44 -1.54
CA ARG A 131 -25.16 -12.48 -0.48
C ARG A 131 -24.18 -12.61 0.68
N TRP A 132 -23.96 -11.52 1.41
CA TRP A 132 -23.20 -11.56 2.66
C TRP A 132 -24.09 -12.06 3.80
N ASN A 133 -23.52 -12.86 4.70
CA ASN A 133 -24.18 -13.14 5.97
C ASN A 133 -23.77 -12.06 6.98
N SER A 134 -24.69 -11.16 7.33
CA SER A 134 -24.41 -10.05 8.24
C SER A 134 -23.96 -10.49 9.64
N LYS A 135 -24.20 -11.75 10.04
CA LYS A 135 -23.77 -12.29 11.34
C LYS A 135 -22.39 -12.96 11.35
N LEU A 136 -21.79 -13.26 10.20
CA LEU A 136 -20.69 -14.24 10.13
C LEU A 136 -19.41 -13.76 9.43
N VAL A 137 -19.34 -12.50 9.01
CA VAL A 137 -18.06 -11.94 8.53
C VAL A 137 -17.16 -11.64 9.73
N SER A 138 -16.51 -12.67 10.28
CA SER A 138 -15.53 -12.53 11.34
C SER A 138 -14.14 -12.35 10.72
N PHE A 139 -13.58 -11.15 10.83
CA PHE A 139 -12.15 -10.92 10.65
C PHE A 139 -11.46 -11.15 11.99
N GLU A 140 -10.38 -11.90 11.98
CA GLU A 140 -9.57 -12.09 13.18
C GLU A 140 -8.90 -10.75 13.54
N GLU A 141 -9.25 -10.18 14.71
CA GLU A 141 -8.81 -8.84 15.15
C GLU A 141 -7.28 -8.68 15.21
N GLU A 142 -6.54 -9.78 15.36
CA GLU A 142 -5.07 -9.78 15.42
C GLU A 142 -4.41 -10.09 14.08
N LEU A 143 -4.94 -9.55 12.99
CA LEU A 143 -4.32 -9.71 11.71
C LEU A 143 -3.09 -8.78 11.55
N SER A 144 -1.96 -9.19 12.11
CA SER A 144 -0.70 -8.47 11.94
C SER A 144 -0.09 -8.73 10.55
N LEU A 145 -0.28 -7.79 9.62
CA LEU A 145 0.51 -7.78 8.39
C LEU A 145 1.87 -7.15 8.70
N ALA A 146 2.94 -7.67 8.11
CA ALA A 146 4.30 -7.17 8.41
C ALA A 146 4.49 -5.67 8.05
N GLN A 147 3.78 -5.18 7.03
CA GLN A 147 3.93 -3.82 6.49
C GLN A 147 2.67 -2.94 6.64
N TYR A 148 1.53 -3.52 7.01
CA TYR A 148 0.25 -2.81 7.06
C TYR A 148 -0.54 -3.19 8.32
N ASP A 149 -1.41 -2.29 8.74
CA ASP A 149 -2.44 -2.55 9.72
C ASP A 149 -3.79 -2.54 9.01
N MET A 150 -4.65 -3.51 9.32
CA MET A 150 -6.04 -3.47 8.85
C MET A 150 -6.83 -2.55 9.78
N VAL A 151 -7.27 -1.42 9.24
CA VAL A 151 -7.99 -0.40 10.02
C VAL A 151 -9.48 -0.67 9.99
N ASN A 152 -10.02 -1.05 8.83
CA ASN A 152 -11.44 -1.31 8.65
C ASN A 152 -11.68 -2.24 7.45
N TRP A 153 -12.90 -2.75 7.33
CA TRP A 153 -13.37 -3.43 6.14
C TRP A 153 -14.81 -3.01 5.85
N THR A 154 -15.15 -2.93 4.56
CA THR A 154 -16.53 -2.74 4.11
C THR A 154 -16.88 -3.85 3.14
N TYR A 155 -18.17 -4.15 3.00
CA TYR A 155 -18.63 -5.21 2.11
C TYR A 155 -19.85 -4.74 1.33
N ASP A 156 -19.97 -5.24 0.10
CA ASP A 156 -21.07 -4.93 -0.79
C ASP A 156 -21.45 -6.16 -1.63
N SER A 157 -22.69 -6.19 -2.10
CA SER A 157 -23.24 -7.25 -2.95
C SER A 157 -24.12 -6.65 -4.01
N GLY A 158 -23.99 -7.11 -5.25
CA GLY A 158 -24.73 -6.55 -6.37
C GLY A 158 -24.84 -7.48 -7.57
N VAL A 159 -25.31 -6.90 -8.68
CA VAL A 159 -25.37 -7.53 -9.99
C VAL A 159 -24.57 -6.68 -10.96
N LEU A 160 -23.66 -7.31 -11.71
CA LEU A 160 -22.80 -6.65 -12.67
C LEU A 160 -23.53 -6.50 -14.01
N GLU A 161 -23.76 -5.25 -14.41
CA GLU A 161 -24.30 -4.91 -15.73
C GLU A 161 -23.15 -4.78 -16.76
N PRO A 162 -23.32 -5.20 -18.03
CA PRO A 162 -24.51 -5.80 -18.65
C PRO A 162 -24.59 -7.33 -18.52
N THR A 163 -23.61 -7.97 -17.87
CA THR A 163 -23.50 -9.44 -17.81
C THR A 163 -24.55 -10.13 -16.94
N GLU A 164 -25.32 -9.36 -16.17
CA GLU A 164 -26.31 -9.84 -15.19
C GLU A 164 -25.72 -10.86 -14.20
N MET A 165 -24.44 -10.76 -13.84
CA MET A 165 -23.78 -11.69 -12.93
C MET A 165 -23.85 -11.20 -11.48
N SER A 166 -24.26 -12.04 -10.55
CA SER A 166 -24.23 -11.67 -9.12
C SER A 166 -22.81 -11.69 -8.59
N PHE A 167 -22.42 -10.65 -7.86
CA PHE A 167 -21.10 -10.54 -7.23
C PHE A 167 -21.21 -10.12 -5.76
N VAL A 168 -20.18 -10.47 -5.00
CA VAL A 168 -19.93 -9.96 -3.66
C VAL A 168 -18.50 -9.44 -3.57
N THR A 169 -18.33 -8.28 -2.94
CA THR A 169 -17.04 -7.62 -2.77
C THR A 169 -16.79 -7.31 -1.31
N VAL A 170 -15.57 -7.55 -0.85
CA VAL A 170 -15.05 -6.98 0.41
C VAL A 170 -13.95 -5.99 0.07
N TRP A 171 -13.98 -4.83 0.71
CA TRP A 171 -12.94 -3.82 0.64
C TRP A 171 -12.15 -3.80 1.94
N PHE A 172 -10.86 -4.04 1.84
CA PHE A 172 -9.94 -3.96 2.99
C PHE A 172 -9.29 -2.58 3.04
N HIS A 173 -9.50 -1.85 4.14
CA HIS A 173 -8.82 -0.60 4.41
C HIS A 173 -7.53 -0.90 5.18
N LEU A 174 -6.41 -0.73 4.48
CA LEU A 174 -5.07 -1.05 4.96
C LEU A 174 -4.27 0.25 5.14
N GLU A 175 -3.65 0.45 6.30
CA GLU A 175 -2.76 1.57 6.57
C GLU A 175 -1.32 1.07 6.66
N ARG A 176 -0.37 1.75 6.01
CA ARG A 176 1.03 1.33 6.02
C ARG A 176 1.72 1.69 7.34
N ARG A 177 2.49 0.75 7.89
CA ARG A 177 3.39 1.02 9.02
C ARG A 177 4.58 1.88 8.58
N ALA A 178 4.53 3.18 8.90
CA ALA A 178 5.56 4.15 8.49
C ALA A 178 6.88 4.06 9.28
N GLY A 179 6.91 3.39 10.44
CA GLY A 179 8.05 3.39 11.36
C GLY A 179 9.38 2.97 10.74
N PHE A 180 9.38 1.96 9.86
CA PHE A 180 10.57 1.54 9.12
C PHE A 180 11.15 2.67 8.26
N TYR A 181 10.29 3.37 7.51
CA TYR A 181 10.74 4.46 6.62
C TYR A 181 11.20 5.67 7.42
N ILE A 182 10.56 5.98 8.55
CA ILE A 182 11.00 7.07 9.43
C ILE A 182 12.44 6.81 9.90
N LEU A 183 12.71 5.63 10.44
CA LEU A 183 14.01 5.30 11.03
C LEU A 183 15.11 5.04 9.99
N GLN A 184 14.80 4.33 8.91
CA GLN A 184 15.81 3.89 7.93
C GLN A 184 15.92 4.81 6.72
N VAL A 185 14.93 5.68 6.47
CA VAL A 185 14.94 6.58 5.31
C VAL A 185 15.03 8.05 5.72
N TYR A 186 14.04 8.54 6.48
CA TYR A 186 13.98 9.96 6.83
C TYR A 186 15.14 10.39 7.74
N ILE A 187 15.40 9.67 8.85
CA ILE A 187 16.45 10.04 9.80
C ILE A 187 17.84 10.12 9.13
N PRO A 188 18.31 9.12 8.35
CA PRO A 188 19.61 9.24 7.70
C PRO A 188 19.67 10.37 6.67
N CYS A 189 18.58 10.66 5.94
CA CYS A 189 18.54 11.80 5.03
C CYS A 189 18.70 13.14 5.76
N TYR A 190 18.02 13.31 6.90
CA TYR A 190 18.19 14.49 7.75
C TYR A 190 19.64 14.65 8.22
N LEU A 191 20.27 13.55 8.63
CA LEU A 191 21.67 13.56 9.05
C LEU A 191 22.61 13.91 7.89
N ILE A 192 22.39 13.37 6.68
CA ILE A 192 23.21 13.70 5.50
C ILE A 192 23.11 15.19 5.15
N VAL A 193 21.89 15.74 5.13
CA VAL A 193 21.69 17.18 4.88
C VAL A 193 22.39 18.02 5.95
N SER A 194 22.25 17.64 7.23
CA SER A 194 22.91 18.32 8.35
C SER A 194 24.44 18.25 8.25
N CYS A 195 24.99 17.09 7.88
CA CYS A 195 26.42 16.91 7.64
C CYS A 195 26.94 17.80 6.50
N SER A 196 26.13 18.08 5.48
CA SER A 196 26.52 18.99 4.41
C SER A 196 26.79 20.42 4.91
N TRP A 197 26.11 20.86 5.97
CA TRP A 197 26.28 22.20 6.56
C TRP A 197 27.56 22.35 7.37
N VAL A 198 28.19 21.24 7.78
CA VAL A 198 29.51 21.26 8.42
C VAL A 198 30.54 21.92 7.50
N GLY A 199 30.34 21.81 6.17
CA GLY A 199 31.16 22.48 5.16
C GLY A 199 31.23 24.00 5.32
N PHE A 200 30.19 24.65 5.86
CA PHE A 200 30.16 26.11 6.09
C PHE A 200 31.03 26.56 7.28
N TRP A 201 31.43 25.61 8.13
CA TRP A 201 32.33 25.86 9.27
C TRP A 201 33.79 25.55 8.96
N ILE A 202 34.05 24.79 7.89
CA ILE A 202 35.40 24.50 7.42
C ILE A 202 36.00 25.74 6.78
N HIS A 203 37.25 26.03 7.13
CA HIS A 203 37.97 27.18 6.61
C HIS A 203 38.10 27.12 5.07
N ARG A 204 37.75 28.20 4.36
CA ARG A 204 37.73 28.28 2.88
C ARG A 204 39.02 27.83 2.17
N LYS A 205 40.17 27.95 2.84
CA LYS A 205 41.47 27.52 2.33
C LYS A 205 41.64 26.00 2.26
N ASP A 206 40.84 25.24 3.02
CA ASP A 206 40.82 23.78 2.97
C ASP A 206 39.84 23.29 1.89
N ALA A 207 40.26 23.51 0.63
CA ALA A 207 39.53 23.06 -0.54
C ALA A 207 39.29 21.53 -0.56
N PRO A 208 40.27 20.67 -0.24
CA PRO A 208 40.07 19.23 -0.18
C PRO A 208 38.98 18.81 0.81
N GLY A 209 38.96 19.41 2.02
CA GLY A 209 37.95 19.11 3.03
C GLY A 209 36.53 19.46 2.58
N ARG A 210 36.32 20.66 2.01
CA ARG A 210 34.98 21.11 1.55
C ARG A 210 34.49 20.32 0.33
N VAL A 211 35.35 20.07 -0.66
CA VAL A 211 34.99 19.29 -1.85
C VAL A 211 34.73 17.83 -1.50
N GLY A 212 35.56 17.23 -0.64
CA GLY A 212 35.40 15.85 -0.19
C GLY A 212 34.08 15.63 0.54
N LEU A 213 33.74 16.52 1.49
CA LEU A 213 32.45 16.47 2.20
C LEU A 213 31.26 16.66 1.24
N GLY A 214 31.32 17.65 0.35
CA GLY A 214 30.25 17.92 -0.61
C GLY A 214 30.03 16.76 -1.59
N ALA A 215 31.10 16.24 -2.19
CA ALA A 215 31.01 15.10 -3.11
C ALA A 215 30.48 13.84 -2.41
N THR A 216 30.95 13.55 -1.20
CA THR A 216 30.53 12.35 -0.44
C THR A 216 29.06 12.46 -0.02
N THR A 217 28.60 13.63 0.43
CA THR A 217 27.19 13.82 0.80
C THR A 217 26.26 13.72 -0.41
N VAL A 218 26.62 14.29 -1.58
CA VAL A 218 25.88 14.14 -2.84
C VAL A 218 25.82 12.67 -3.27
N LEU A 219 26.94 11.96 -3.22
CA LEU A 219 27.00 10.54 -3.55
C LEU A 219 26.11 9.70 -2.61
N THR A 220 26.16 10.00 -1.31
CA THR A 220 25.40 9.27 -0.29
C THR A 220 23.90 9.46 -0.47
N ILE A 221 23.43 10.70 -0.63
CA ILE A 221 21.99 10.96 -0.84
C ILE A 221 21.51 10.38 -2.17
N THR A 222 22.35 10.39 -3.22
CA THR A 222 22.02 9.80 -4.51
C THR A 222 21.87 8.27 -4.40
N THR A 223 22.83 7.63 -3.71
CA THR A 223 22.82 6.18 -3.49
C THR A 223 21.60 5.76 -2.68
N MET A 224 21.28 6.50 -1.62
CA MET A 224 20.14 6.18 -0.75
C MET A 224 18.78 6.44 -1.42
N GLY A 225 18.63 7.57 -2.10
CA GLY A 225 17.37 7.99 -2.69
C GLY A 225 17.02 7.31 -4.01
N PHE A 226 17.94 7.33 -4.97
CA PHE A 226 17.65 6.86 -6.33
C PHE A 226 17.99 5.38 -6.55
N VAL A 227 18.95 4.82 -5.82
CA VAL A 227 19.41 3.43 -6.01
C VAL A 227 18.83 2.50 -4.94
N GLY A 228 19.00 2.83 -3.65
CA GLY A 228 18.60 1.98 -2.53
C GLY A 228 17.08 1.92 -2.34
N SER A 229 16.43 3.07 -2.14
CA SER A 229 15.01 3.13 -1.78
C SER A 229 14.08 2.68 -2.92
N ARG A 230 14.45 2.97 -4.17
CA ARG A 230 13.65 2.61 -5.37
C ARG A 230 13.62 1.13 -5.71
N SER A 231 14.49 0.30 -5.12
CA SER A 231 14.43 -1.15 -5.28
C SER A 231 13.22 -1.78 -4.59
N THR A 232 12.69 -1.11 -3.56
CA THR A 232 11.59 -1.61 -2.71
C THR A 232 10.23 -1.03 -3.05
N ILE A 233 10.17 -0.01 -3.90
CA ILE A 233 8.95 0.69 -4.28
C ILE A 233 8.63 0.30 -5.73
N PRO A 234 7.41 -0.17 -6.03
CA PRO A 234 7.04 -0.47 -7.41
C PRO A 234 7.14 0.80 -8.26
N ARG A 235 7.68 0.67 -9.49
CA ARG A 235 7.82 1.79 -10.41
C ARG A 235 6.43 2.29 -10.81
N THR A 236 6.03 3.42 -10.24
CA THR A 236 4.80 4.11 -10.64
C THR A 236 5.14 5.25 -11.60
N GLY A 237 4.21 5.58 -12.49
CA GLY A 237 4.40 6.69 -13.44
C GLY A 237 4.30 8.08 -12.82
N LYS A 238 3.99 8.19 -11.52
CA LYS A 238 3.78 9.46 -10.81
C LYS A 238 4.75 9.56 -9.61
N PRO A 239 5.32 10.74 -9.32
CA PRO A 239 6.19 10.92 -8.16
C PRO A 239 5.40 10.73 -6.86
N THR A 240 6.03 10.06 -5.90
CA THR A 240 5.50 9.87 -4.54
C THR A 240 5.93 11.01 -3.62
N SER A 241 5.28 11.15 -2.44
CA SER A 241 5.71 12.14 -1.44
C SER A 241 7.18 11.97 -1.04
N LEU A 242 7.61 10.71 -0.86
CA LEU A 242 9.01 10.38 -0.58
C LEU A 242 9.97 10.76 -1.72
N ASP A 243 9.56 10.72 -2.98
CA ASP A 243 10.38 11.24 -4.09
C ASP A 243 10.58 12.76 -3.96
N PHE A 244 9.52 13.52 -3.61
CA PHE A 244 9.65 14.96 -3.38
C PHE A 244 10.58 15.26 -2.20
N PHE A 245 10.52 14.48 -1.14
CA PHE A 245 11.45 14.60 0.00
C PHE A 245 12.90 14.37 -0.43
N PHE A 246 13.18 13.31 -1.19
CA PHE A 246 14.53 13.06 -1.70
C PHE A 246 15.03 14.16 -2.61
N VAL A 247 14.19 14.68 -3.52
CA VAL A 247 14.55 15.81 -4.40
C VAL A 247 14.84 17.07 -3.58
N MET A 248 14.05 17.35 -2.55
CA MET A 248 14.30 18.46 -1.61
C MET A 248 15.66 18.29 -0.92
N CYS A 249 15.93 17.15 -0.28
CA CYS A 249 17.21 16.88 0.38
C CYS A 249 18.39 16.97 -0.60
N PHE A 250 18.24 16.38 -1.79
CA PHE A 250 19.25 16.45 -2.85
C PHE A 250 19.55 17.90 -3.25
N ALA A 251 18.53 18.73 -3.44
CA ALA A 251 18.71 20.14 -3.78
C ALA A 251 19.50 20.91 -2.71
N PHE A 252 19.25 20.65 -1.42
CA PHE A 252 20.01 21.27 -0.33
C PHE A 252 21.48 20.83 -0.29
N VAL A 253 21.73 19.53 -0.43
CA VAL A 253 23.09 18.97 -0.46
C VAL A 253 23.84 19.45 -1.70
N PHE A 254 23.18 19.54 -2.85
CA PHE A 254 23.78 20.07 -4.06
C PHE A 254 24.07 21.58 -3.94
N SER A 255 23.15 22.33 -3.32
CA SER A 255 23.32 23.77 -3.11
C SER A 255 24.49 24.10 -2.21
N SER A 256 24.85 23.25 -1.24
CA SER A 256 26.05 23.47 -0.41
C SER A 256 27.36 23.29 -1.20
N LEU A 257 27.37 22.40 -2.21
CA LEU A 257 28.50 22.26 -3.13
C LEU A 257 28.61 23.47 -4.07
N VAL A 258 27.48 23.97 -4.58
CA VAL A 258 27.42 25.17 -5.44
C VAL A 258 27.87 26.42 -4.67
N GLU A 259 27.48 26.55 -3.40
CA GLU A 259 27.90 27.63 -2.51
C GLU A 259 29.43 27.68 -2.39
N TYR A 260 30.07 26.53 -2.18
CA TYR A 260 31.53 26.46 -2.13
C TYR A 260 32.17 26.83 -3.47
N ALA A 261 31.62 26.35 -4.59
CA ALA A 261 32.11 26.69 -5.93
C ALA A 261 32.04 28.21 -6.17
N PHE A 262 30.97 28.85 -5.71
CA PHE A 262 30.78 30.29 -5.79
C PHE A 262 31.84 31.03 -4.95
N ILE A 263 32.07 30.63 -3.68
CA ILE A 263 33.11 31.23 -2.83
C ILE A 263 34.49 31.15 -3.49
N ASN A 264 34.88 29.97 -3.98
CA ASN A 264 36.18 29.76 -4.62
C ASN A 264 36.32 30.60 -5.90
N TYR A 265 35.24 30.77 -6.68
CA TYR A 265 35.24 31.63 -7.87
C TYR A 265 35.48 33.11 -7.52
N PHE A 266 34.76 33.66 -6.53
CA PHE A 266 34.97 35.05 -6.09
C PHE A 266 36.33 35.30 -5.46
N GLU A 267 36.88 34.31 -4.75
CA GLU A 267 38.25 34.41 -4.21
C GLU A 267 39.29 34.47 -5.34
N ARG A 268 39.13 33.67 -6.40
CA ARG A 268 39.99 33.71 -7.58
C ARG A 268 39.88 35.02 -8.36
N LEU A 269 38.67 35.55 -8.57
CA LEU A 269 38.48 36.85 -9.22
C LEU A 269 39.11 37.99 -8.42
N GLY A 270 38.96 37.98 -7.10
CA GLY A 270 39.57 38.98 -6.22
C GLY A 270 41.10 39.01 -6.32
N ARG A 271 41.73 37.83 -6.47
CA ARG A 271 43.19 37.72 -6.67
C ARG A 271 43.67 38.25 -8.02
N MET A 272 42.89 38.09 -9.09
CA MET A 272 43.25 38.60 -10.42
C MET A 272 43.04 40.12 -10.56
N GLY A 273 42.04 40.69 -9.85
CA GLY A 273 41.68 42.11 -9.94
C GLY A 273 42.42 43.06 -8.98
N GLY A 274 43.42 42.60 -8.21
CA GLY A 274 44.20 43.43 -7.29
C GLY A 274 43.46 43.98 -6.06
N GLY A 275 42.19 43.60 -5.85
CA GLY A 275 41.35 44.12 -4.78
C GLY A 275 41.26 43.19 -3.56
N ALA A 276 41.56 43.73 -2.36
CA ALA A 276 41.44 43.03 -1.07
C ALA A 276 40.00 42.58 -0.69
N GLY A 277 39.00 42.89 -1.52
CA GLY A 277 37.57 42.65 -1.23
C GLY A 277 37.06 41.22 -1.47
N GLY A 278 37.77 40.38 -2.21
CA GLY A 278 37.31 39.01 -2.54
C GLY A 278 37.15 38.12 -1.29
N GLY A 279 38.10 38.19 -0.36
CA GLY A 279 38.06 37.41 0.89
C GLY A 279 36.91 37.82 1.83
N ALA A 280 36.67 39.13 1.96
CA ALA A 280 35.59 39.67 2.79
C ALA A 280 34.18 39.39 2.21
N ARG A 281 34.08 39.11 0.91
CA ARG A 281 32.82 38.72 0.26
C ARG A 281 32.53 37.23 0.47
N GLY A 282 33.53 36.35 0.37
CA GLY A 282 33.38 34.93 0.66
C GLY A 282 32.98 34.65 2.12
N GLU A 283 33.59 35.35 3.07
CA GLU A 283 33.26 35.20 4.50
C GLU A 283 31.81 35.60 4.82
N ARG A 284 31.28 36.63 4.15
CA ARG A 284 29.87 37.00 4.26
C ARG A 284 28.96 35.90 3.75
N VAL A 285 29.30 35.23 2.65
CA VAL A 285 28.51 34.13 2.08
C VAL A 285 28.42 32.95 3.07
N ASP A 286 29.56 32.51 3.63
CA ASP A 286 29.57 31.43 4.64
C ASP A 286 28.69 31.80 5.87
N ILE A 287 28.75 33.06 6.34
CA ILE A 287 27.93 33.53 7.49
C ILE A 287 26.43 33.49 7.18
N TYR A 288 26.03 33.91 5.98
CA TYR A 288 24.63 33.83 5.56
C TYR A 288 24.18 32.38 5.38
N ALA A 289 25.00 31.53 4.75
CA ALA A 289 24.70 30.12 4.53
C ALA A 289 24.43 29.37 5.84
N ARG A 290 25.21 29.65 6.90
CA ARG A 290 25.02 29.06 8.25
C ARG A 290 23.64 29.29 8.85
N ARG A 291 22.95 30.39 8.51
CA ARG A 291 21.61 30.69 9.02
C ARG A 291 20.52 30.31 8.02
N ILE A 292 20.71 30.63 6.75
CA ILE A 292 19.68 30.47 5.72
C ILE A 292 19.41 29.00 5.43
N PHE A 293 20.44 28.16 5.30
CA PHE A 293 20.25 26.75 4.95
C PHE A 293 19.44 25.97 6.01
N PRO A 294 19.80 26.02 7.31
CA PRO A 294 19.01 25.35 8.33
C PRO A 294 17.59 25.88 8.45
N LEU A 295 17.40 27.20 8.40
CA LEU A 295 16.06 27.82 8.51
C LEU A 295 15.16 27.46 7.32
N ALA A 296 15.69 27.54 6.09
CA ALA A 296 14.95 27.17 4.89
C ALA A 296 14.60 25.68 4.89
N PHE A 297 15.52 24.82 5.33
CA PHE A 297 15.27 23.39 5.42
C PHE A 297 14.21 23.07 6.47
N LEU A 298 14.24 23.70 7.65
CA LEU A 298 13.18 23.56 8.65
C LEU A 298 11.82 24.02 8.13
N ALA A 299 11.76 25.19 7.48
CA ALA A 299 10.52 25.71 6.90
C ALA A 299 9.93 24.77 5.84
N LEU A 300 10.75 24.26 4.93
CA LEU A 300 10.30 23.32 3.91
C LEU A 300 9.89 21.96 4.49
N ASN A 301 10.53 21.50 5.56
CA ASN A 301 10.10 20.29 6.26
C ASN A 301 8.76 20.47 6.97
N LEU A 302 8.51 21.63 7.58
CA LEU A 302 7.19 21.93 8.14
C LEU A 302 6.10 21.87 7.06
N VAL A 303 6.34 22.49 5.89
CA VAL A 303 5.42 22.41 4.75
C VAL A 303 5.25 20.95 4.28
N TYR A 304 6.35 20.21 4.14
CA TYR A 304 6.34 18.82 3.70
C TYR A 304 5.50 17.92 4.60
N TRP A 305 5.71 17.98 5.92
CA TRP A 305 4.97 17.16 6.88
C TRP A 305 3.51 17.60 6.99
N MET A 306 3.23 18.90 6.94
CA MET A 306 1.85 19.39 6.90
C MET A 306 1.09 18.84 5.69
N VAL A 307 1.69 18.90 4.49
CA VAL A 307 1.06 18.36 3.27
C VAL A 307 0.98 16.83 3.31
N SER A 308 1.99 16.15 3.83
CA SER A 308 2.02 14.68 3.85
C SER A 308 1.07 14.07 4.87
N LEU A 309 0.85 14.72 6.02
CA LEU A 309 -0.05 14.26 7.08
C LEU A 309 -1.48 14.79 6.91
N TYR A 310 -1.65 16.06 6.52
CA TYR A 310 -2.96 16.72 6.48
C TYR A 310 -3.45 17.07 5.08
N GLY A 311 -2.63 16.86 4.03
CA GLY A 311 -3.10 17.05 2.65
C GLY A 311 -4.37 16.24 2.48
N ALA A 312 -5.48 16.92 2.19
CA ALA A 312 -6.84 16.37 2.17
C ALA A 312 -6.83 15.00 1.53
N SER A 313 -7.19 13.94 2.26
CA SER A 313 -7.54 12.63 1.70
C SER A 313 -8.38 12.89 0.46
N ASP A 314 -7.76 12.81 -0.73
CA ASP A 314 -8.50 12.73 -1.98
C ASP A 314 -9.48 11.59 -1.68
N GLU A 315 -10.77 11.91 -1.61
CA GLU A 315 -11.80 10.98 -1.19
C GLU A 315 -11.48 9.63 -1.80
N ILE A 316 -11.46 8.61 -0.95
CA ILE A 316 -11.56 7.25 -1.43
C ILE A 316 -13.00 7.15 -1.96
N GLU A 317 -13.26 7.82 -3.09
CA GLU A 317 -14.31 7.44 -4.00
C GLU A 317 -13.95 5.99 -4.35
N LEU A 318 -14.61 5.07 -3.63
CA LEU A 318 -14.99 3.80 -4.19
C LEU A 318 -15.43 4.11 -5.61
N PRO A 319 -14.93 3.41 -6.64
CA PRO A 319 -15.32 3.71 -8.00
C PRO A 319 -16.85 3.70 -8.02
N GLU A 320 -17.43 4.89 -8.14
CA GLU A 320 -18.84 5.04 -8.36
C GLU A 320 -19.08 4.25 -9.64
N SER A 321 -19.97 3.28 -9.55
CA SER A 321 -20.53 2.64 -10.72
C SER A 321 -21.12 3.77 -11.55
N ARG A 322 -20.36 4.28 -12.51
CA ARG A 322 -20.84 5.27 -13.45
C ARG A 322 -21.45 4.49 -14.62
N PRO A 323 -22.78 4.31 -14.69
CA PRO A 323 -23.43 4.17 -15.97
C PRO A 323 -23.36 5.56 -16.58
N ASP A 324 -22.52 5.78 -17.59
CA ASP A 324 -22.71 6.84 -18.59
C ASP A 324 -21.57 6.77 -19.61
N ALA A 325 -21.86 6.06 -20.70
CA ALA A 325 -21.39 6.43 -22.02
C ALA A 325 -22.43 5.94 -23.03
N VAL A 326 -23.51 6.71 -23.13
CA VAL A 326 -24.30 6.80 -24.36
C VAL A 326 -23.37 7.33 -25.46
N GLY A 327 -23.33 6.61 -26.57
CA GLY A 327 -22.61 6.93 -27.79
C GLY A 327 -22.86 5.88 -28.84
#